data_AF-A0A0W8C9H7-F1
#
_entry.id   AF-A0A0W8C9H7-F1
#
_cell.length_a   1.000
_cell.length_b   1.000
_cell.length_c   1.000
_cell.angle_alpha   90.00
_cell.angle_beta   90.00
_cell.angle_gamma   90.00
#
_symmetry.space_group_name_H-M   'P 1'
#
loop_
_entity.id
_entity.type
_entity.pdbx_description
1 polymer ?
#
loop_
_entity_poly.entity_id
_entity_poly.type
_entity_poly.pdbx_seq_one_letter_code
_entity_poly.pdbx_strand_id
1 'polypeptide(L)'
;MEETSSKQIWPFGCKGEGEDVLTTEGKTSPTISQLLERAEVDAGEYSFGGQTTLLPAIPGLFIEGIGSIPVPLTAERKDKLLAISEQVTSSSWKLRTSQVTMKNPKWVAGMRKLGDKVGDRLGFKRIKLQCELKELLVFGPGEKTDRHQENNEDGVVATIAVQLPSEHSGGELVVYRGRELQFRHDFGTAKNAAAFLPHYAVYFADAPHAREEVTSGYQLILKYSLTLPSEIKHLKEAKGDKPLSEELAEVLKQIEPEDECFALLLEGQYKEEDVRTQGTDALSKMDKTRYRALLEANSLIPEDKVLVFHIAQLCHAVQQYDGTLGAHKNPKWKAKYAFWQDYDRKDFVVWYSVDGKKYGDAVRTMYVNDIDGPARKKQVLQRSRQHS
;
A
#
# COMPACT_ATOMS: atom_id res chain seq x y z
N MET A 1 27.05 -6.05 51.82
CA MET A 1 27.30 -5.42 50.52
C MET A 1 26.64 -6.31 49.50
N GLU A 2 25.43 -5.92 49.08
CA GLU A 2 24.60 -6.66 48.13
C GLU A 2 25.26 -6.68 46.76
N GLU A 3 25.44 -7.89 46.21
CA GLU A 3 25.73 -8.10 44.79
C GLU A 3 24.52 -7.65 43.98
N THR A 4 24.63 -6.47 43.36
CA THR A 4 23.76 -6.07 42.26
C THR A 4 24.10 -6.95 41.05
N SER A 5 23.52 -8.15 41.01
CA SER A 5 23.34 -8.90 39.77
C SER A 5 22.55 -8.01 38.81
N SER A 6 23.23 -7.51 37.78
CA SER A 6 22.63 -6.79 36.66
C SER A 6 21.68 -7.76 35.94
N LYS A 7 20.42 -7.81 36.40
CA LYS A 7 19.34 -8.49 35.69
C LYS A 7 19.22 -7.83 34.33
N GLN A 8 19.56 -8.57 33.27
CA GLN A 8 19.44 -8.12 31.90
C GLN A 8 17.98 -7.75 31.65
N ILE A 9 17.73 -6.46 31.37
CA ILE A 9 16.42 -5.96 30.99
C ILE A 9 16.34 -6.16 29.47
N TRP A 10 15.32 -6.88 29.03
CA TRP A 10 15.05 -7.17 27.63
C TRP A 10 14.71 -5.86 26.88
N PRO A 11 14.88 -5.76 25.54
CA PRO A 11 14.67 -4.52 24.78
C PRO A 11 13.20 -4.19 24.50
N PHE A 12 12.30 -4.82 25.23
CA PHE A 12 10.92 -4.41 25.45
C PHE A 12 10.80 -4.26 26.95
N GLY A 13 9.84 -3.51 27.47
CA GLY A 13 9.64 -3.36 28.91
C GLY A 13 9.27 -4.65 29.69
N CYS A 14 9.84 -5.79 29.35
CA CYS A 14 9.50 -7.09 29.84
C CYS A 14 10.72 -7.64 30.59
N LYS A 15 10.48 -8.20 31.77
CA LYS A 15 11.47 -9.08 32.39
C LYS A 15 11.39 -10.41 31.62
N GLY A 16 12.48 -10.81 30.98
CA GLY A 16 12.56 -12.09 30.28
C GLY A 16 14.00 -12.55 30.10
N GLU A 17 14.20 -13.86 30.09
CA GLU A 17 15.45 -14.54 29.74
C GLU A 17 15.60 -14.66 28.21
N GLY A 18 16.80 -15.00 27.72
CA GLY A 18 17.08 -15.05 26.28
C GLY A 18 16.24 -16.04 25.46
N GLU A 19 15.58 -16.99 26.12
CA GLU A 19 14.71 -18.01 25.51
C GLU A 19 13.21 -17.69 25.69
N ASP A 20 12.87 -16.58 26.37
CA ASP A 20 11.48 -16.23 26.61
C ASP A 20 10.82 -15.70 25.33
N VAL A 21 9.72 -16.34 24.94
CA VAL A 21 8.85 -15.84 23.88
C VAL A 21 7.89 -14.82 24.50
N LEU A 22 8.06 -13.54 24.16
CA LEU A 22 7.16 -12.48 24.60
C LEU A 22 5.74 -12.74 24.08
N THR A 23 4.80 -12.94 25.00
CA THR A 23 3.37 -12.95 24.68
C THR A 23 2.82 -11.55 24.87
N THR A 24 2.19 -10.98 23.84
CA THR A 24 1.53 -9.68 23.93
C THR A 24 0.45 -9.72 25.01
N GLU A 25 0.45 -8.75 25.92
CA GLU A 25 -0.68 -8.54 26.84
C GLU A 25 -1.90 -8.00 26.06
N GLY A 26 -3.11 -8.32 26.52
CA GLY A 26 -4.36 -7.89 25.88
C GLY A 26 -4.93 -8.87 24.84
N LYS A 27 -6.23 -8.69 24.52
CA LYS A 27 -6.98 -9.59 23.61
C LYS A 27 -6.87 -9.19 22.13
N THR A 28 -6.49 -7.95 21.85
CA THR A 28 -6.49 -7.37 20.50
C THR A 28 -5.27 -7.83 19.68
N SER A 29 -4.06 -7.73 20.22
CA SER A 29 -2.81 -8.07 19.51
C SER A 29 -2.76 -9.53 18.99
N PRO A 30 -3.14 -10.56 19.76
CA PRO A 30 -3.20 -11.93 19.24
C PRO A 30 -4.23 -12.09 18.11
N THR A 31 -5.37 -11.40 18.23
CA THR A 31 -6.42 -11.42 17.21
C THR A 31 -5.95 -10.73 15.92
N ILE A 32 -5.27 -9.59 16.04
CA ILE A 32 -4.64 -8.89 14.90
C ILE A 32 -3.62 -9.80 14.23
N SER A 33 -2.77 -10.49 15.00
CA SER A 33 -1.78 -11.44 14.44
C SER A 33 -2.45 -12.57 13.64
N GLN A 34 -3.47 -13.22 14.20
CA GLN A 34 -4.23 -14.28 13.52
C GLN A 34 -4.91 -13.79 12.24
N LEU A 35 -5.44 -12.56 12.25
CA LEU A 35 -6.01 -11.94 11.06
C LEU A 35 -4.93 -11.61 10.02
N LEU A 36 -3.76 -11.13 10.44
CA LEU A 36 -2.65 -10.83 9.53
C LEU A 36 -1.94 -12.09 8.99
N GLU A 37 -2.05 -13.24 9.65
CA GLU A 37 -1.67 -14.54 9.08
C GLU A 37 -2.57 -14.91 7.90
N ARG A 38 -3.87 -14.61 7.99
CA ARG A 38 -4.82 -14.75 6.89
C ARG A 38 -4.58 -13.76 5.76
N ALA A 39 -3.79 -12.69 5.95
CA ALA A 39 -3.53 -11.70 4.91
C ALA A 39 -2.93 -12.29 3.63
N GLU A 40 -2.19 -13.40 3.71
CA GLU A 40 -1.69 -14.05 2.49
C GLU A 40 -2.81 -14.74 1.68
N VAL A 41 -3.83 -15.25 2.37
CA VAL A 41 -4.88 -16.07 1.78
C VAL A 41 -6.13 -15.25 1.46
N ASP A 42 -6.45 -14.26 2.29
CA ASP A 42 -7.72 -13.54 2.30
C ASP A 42 -7.59 -12.04 2.00
N ALA A 43 -6.37 -11.47 1.99
CA ALA A 43 -6.21 -10.07 1.62
C ALA A 43 -6.41 -9.92 0.11
N GLY A 44 -7.67 -9.70 -0.28
CA GLY A 44 -7.98 -9.04 -1.53
C GLY A 44 -7.43 -7.62 -1.49
N GLU A 45 -6.58 -7.23 -2.44
CA GLU A 45 -6.12 -5.84 -2.55
C GLU A 45 -7.29 -4.95 -2.99
N TYR A 46 -7.53 -3.83 -2.29
CA TYR A 46 -8.63 -2.92 -2.64
C TYR A 46 -8.51 -2.34 -4.05
N SER A 47 -7.30 -1.90 -4.37
CA SER A 47 -6.98 -1.29 -5.64
C SER A 47 -5.50 -1.48 -5.94
N PHE A 48 -5.20 -1.86 -7.17
CA PHE A 48 -3.84 -2.17 -7.60
C PHE A 48 -3.68 -2.01 -9.10
N GLY A 49 -2.45 -1.82 -9.54
CA GLY A 49 -2.18 -1.57 -10.95
C GLY A 49 -0.70 -1.56 -11.27
N GLY A 50 -0.40 -1.10 -12.49
CA GLY A 50 0.93 -0.92 -13.02
C GLY A 50 1.10 -1.49 -14.42
N GLN A 51 2.36 -1.57 -14.85
CA GLN A 51 2.72 -2.18 -16.13
C GLN A 51 2.40 -3.68 -16.12
N THR A 52 1.87 -4.21 -17.22
CA THR A 52 1.64 -5.65 -17.39
C THR A 52 2.33 -6.19 -18.63
N THR A 53 2.97 -7.35 -18.49
CA THR A 53 3.54 -8.12 -19.62
C THR A 53 2.53 -9.08 -20.24
N LEU A 54 1.34 -9.22 -19.64
CA LEU A 54 0.27 -10.08 -20.16
C LEU A 54 -0.40 -9.52 -21.40
N LEU A 55 -0.33 -8.19 -21.60
CA LEU A 55 -0.94 -7.50 -22.72
C LEU A 55 0.14 -7.06 -23.72
N PRO A 56 -0.04 -7.30 -25.02
CA PRO A 56 0.89 -6.81 -26.04
C PRO A 56 0.79 -5.29 -26.20
N ALA A 57 1.91 -4.64 -26.51
CA ALA A 57 1.94 -3.22 -26.87
C ALA A 57 1.09 -2.89 -28.12
N ILE A 58 0.86 -3.87 -28.99
CA ILE A 58 -0.01 -3.71 -30.17
C ILE A 58 -1.35 -4.38 -29.86
N PRO A 59 -2.38 -3.62 -29.45
CA PRO A 59 -3.66 -4.18 -29.02
C PRO A 59 -4.52 -4.70 -30.18
N GLY A 60 -4.25 -4.24 -31.41
CA GLY A 60 -5.11 -4.50 -32.56
C GLY A 60 -6.47 -3.80 -32.44
N LEU A 61 -6.49 -2.57 -31.90
CA LEU A 61 -7.70 -1.77 -31.76
C LEU A 61 -8.31 -1.50 -33.14
N PHE A 62 -9.59 -1.85 -33.30
CA PHE A 62 -10.36 -1.62 -34.51
C PHE A 62 -11.68 -0.95 -34.12
N ILE A 63 -12.01 0.13 -34.83
CA ILE A 63 -13.25 0.88 -34.60
C ILE A 63 -14.12 0.81 -35.85
N GLU A 64 -15.37 0.43 -35.70
CA GLU A 64 -16.34 0.45 -36.80
C GLU A 64 -16.45 1.86 -37.39
N GLY A 65 -16.43 1.96 -38.73
CA GLY A 65 -16.45 3.24 -39.44
C GLY A 65 -15.08 3.92 -39.64
N ILE A 66 -14.05 3.59 -38.85
CA ILE A 66 -12.68 4.12 -39.06
C ILE A 66 -11.72 3.03 -39.56
N GLY A 67 -11.81 1.83 -39.00
CA GLY A 67 -10.88 0.74 -39.22
C GLY A 67 -9.84 0.60 -38.10
N SER A 68 -8.65 0.13 -38.44
CA SER A 68 -7.59 -0.12 -37.46
C SER A 68 -6.99 1.17 -36.92
N ILE A 69 -6.92 1.29 -35.59
CA ILE A 69 -6.30 2.39 -34.86
C ILE A 69 -4.96 1.90 -34.26
N PRO A 70 -3.81 2.25 -34.86
CA PRO A 70 -2.51 2.01 -34.26
C PRO A 70 -2.32 2.87 -33.01
N VAL A 71 -1.47 2.36 -32.12
CA VAL A 71 -1.02 3.04 -30.90
C VAL A 71 0.52 3.16 -30.93
N PRO A 72 1.13 4.22 -30.34
CA PRO A 72 0.47 5.33 -29.66
C PRO A 72 -0.41 6.18 -30.59
N LEU A 73 -1.46 6.78 -30.01
CA LEU A 73 -2.45 7.52 -30.78
C LEU A 73 -1.81 8.76 -31.41
N THR A 74 -1.84 8.86 -32.74
CA THR A 74 -1.34 10.05 -33.46
C THR A 74 -2.40 11.15 -33.55
N ALA A 75 -1.99 12.41 -33.73
CA ALA A 75 -2.90 13.56 -33.84
C ALA A 75 -3.99 13.37 -34.92
N GLU A 76 -3.60 12.94 -36.13
CA GLU A 76 -4.54 12.70 -37.23
C GLU A 76 -5.59 11.62 -36.89
N ARG A 77 -5.16 10.55 -36.23
CA ARG A 77 -6.05 9.44 -35.87
C ARG A 77 -6.90 9.75 -34.67
N LYS A 78 -6.37 10.56 -33.74
CA LYS A 78 -7.12 11.14 -32.65
C LYS A 78 -8.30 11.93 -33.21
N ASP A 79 -8.10 12.86 -34.15
CA ASP A 79 -9.21 13.66 -34.71
C ASP A 79 -10.31 12.77 -35.33
N LYS A 80 -9.93 11.74 -36.09
CA LYS A 80 -10.88 10.76 -36.65
C LYS A 80 -11.63 9.98 -35.57
N LEU A 81 -10.94 9.54 -34.52
CA LEU A 81 -11.54 8.84 -33.39
C LEU A 81 -12.54 9.75 -32.66
N LEU A 82 -12.15 10.97 -32.33
CA LEU A 82 -13.00 11.93 -31.61
C LEU A 82 -14.25 12.29 -32.42
N ALA A 83 -14.15 12.39 -33.75
CA ALA A 83 -15.27 12.75 -34.63
C ALA A 83 -16.45 11.75 -34.58
N ILE A 84 -16.21 10.49 -34.24
CA ILE A 84 -17.27 9.47 -34.12
C ILE A 84 -17.63 9.13 -32.67
N SER A 85 -16.89 9.71 -31.71
CA SER A 85 -17.07 9.43 -30.29
C SER A 85 -18.18 10.30 -29.72
N GLU A 86 -18.89 9.79 -28.71
CA GLU A 86 -19.83 10.60 -27.94
C GLU A 86 -19.03 11.51 -27.01
N GLN A 87 -19.14 12.82 -27.20
CA GLN A 87 -18.51 13.80 -26.34
C GLN A 87 -19.22 13.83 -24.97
N VAL A 88 -18.47 13.61 -23.89
CA VAL A 88 -18.99 13.59 -22.52
C VAL A 88 -18.76 14.95 -21.85
N THR A 89 -17.56 15.51 -22.00
CA THR A 89 -17.20 16.87 -21.58
C THR A 89 -16.50 17.59 -22.74
N SER A 90 -16.05 18.83 -22.53
CA SER A 90 -15.20 19.54 -23.51
C SER A 90 -13.90 18.79 -23.85
N SER A 91 -13.45 17.89 -22.98
CA SER A 91 -12.13 17.25 -22.99
C SER A 91 -12.18 15.73 -22.79
N SER A 92 -13.36 15.11 -22.79
CA SER A 92 -13.51 13.65 -22.78
C SER A 92 -14.57 13.12 -23.72
N TRP A 93 -14.30 11.91 -24.20
CA TRP A 93 -15.11 11.21 -25.18
C TRP A 93 -15.22 9.73 -24.84
N LYS A 94 -16.36 9.14 -25.19
CA LYS A 94 -16.61 7.71 -25.00
C LYS A 94 -17.08 7.05 -26.29
N LEU A 95 -16.70 5.80 -26.50
CA LEU A 95 -17.27 4.92 -27.51
C LEU A 95 -17.88 3.69 -26.86
N ARG A 96 -19.00 3.25 -27.43
CA ARG A 96 -19.69 2.04 -26.99
C ARG A 96 -18.92 0.81 -27.46
N THR A 97 -18.97 -0.26 -26.66
CA THR A 97 -18.33 -1.55 -26.97
C THR A 97 -18.71 -2.15 -28.30
N SER A 98 -19.95 -1.96 -28.74
CA SER A 98 -20.43 -2.49 -30.03
C SER A 98 -19.59 -2.01 -31.22
N GLN A 99 -18.96 -0.84 -31.10
CA GLN A 99 -18.13 -0.23 -32.15
C GLN A 99 -16.65 -0.61 -32.02
N VAL A 100 -16.24 -1.22 -30.90
CA VAL A 100 -14.83 -1.45 -30.55
C VAL A 100 -14.52 -2.95 -30.64
N THR A 101 -13.53 -3.31 -31.45
CA THR A 101 -13.06 -4.71 -31.57
C THR A 101 -11.57 -4.79 -31.34
N MET A 102 -11.16 -5.73 -30.49
CA MET A 102 -9.74 -6.05 -30.26
C MET A 102 -9.31 -7.20 -31.17
N LYS A 103 -8.69 -6.87 -32.31
CA LYS A 103 -8.33 -7.84 -33.36
C LYS A 103 -7.07 -8.65 -33.07
N ASN A 104 -6.23 -8.25 -32.11
CA ASN A 104 -5.05 -9.06 -31.76
C ASN A 104 -5.46 -10.23 -30.84
N PRO A 105 -5.32 -11.50 -31.26
CA PRO A 105 -5.68 -12.64 -30.43
C PRO A 105 -4.86 -12.72 -29.13
N LYS A 106 -3.62 -12.21 -29.15
CA LYS A 106 -2.78 -12.11 -27.94
C LYS A 106 -3.35 -11.13 -26.92
N TRP A 107 -4.02 -10.06 -27.37
CA TRP A 107 -4.72 -9.14 -26.48
C TRP A 107 -5.89 -9.83 -25.79
N VAL A 108 -6.75 -10.51 -26.56
CA VAL A 108 -7.92 -11.23 -26.02
C VAL A 108 -7.49 -12.31 -25.02
N ALA A 109 -6.47 -13.12 -25.37
CA ALA A 109 -5.93 -14.12 -24.47
C ALA A 109 -5.27 -13.50 -23.23
N GLY A 110 -4.59 -12.36 -23.39
CA GLY A 110 -3.95 -11.61 -22.32
C GLY A 110 -4.95 -11.03 -21.32
N MET A 111 -6.05 -10.43 -21.81
CA MET A 111 -7.12 -9.89 -20.96
C MET A 111 -7.80 -10.98 -20.14
N ARG A 112 -8.02 -12.17 -20.71
CA ARG A 112 -8.54 -13.32 -19.95
C ARG A 112 -7.61 -13.71 -18.80
N LYS A 113 -6.30 -13.88 -19.08
CA LYS A 113 -5.30 -14.19 -18.05
C LYS A 113 -5.18 -13.09 -17.00
N LEU A 114 -5.28 -11.83 -17.42
CA LEU A 114 -5.27 -10.69 -16.53
C LEU A 114 -6.51 -10.71 -15.63
N GLY A 115 -7.70 -10.97 -16.18
CA GLY A 115 -8.94 -11.12 -15.43
C GLY A 115 -8.87 -12.23 -14.38
N ASP A 116 -8.33 -13.40 -14.74
CA ASP A 116 -8.13 -14.51 -13.79
C ASP A 116 -7.19 -14.07 -12.64
N LYS A 117 -6.04 -13.47 -12.96
CA LYS A 117 -5.07 -12.98 -11.97
C LYS A 117 -5.66 -11.88 -11.08
N VAL A 118 -6.47 -10.99 -11.65
CA VAL A 118 -7.14 -9.92 -10.91
C VAL A 118 -8.19 -10.51 -9.98
N GLY A 119 -9.00 -11.47 -10.44
CA GLY A 119 -9.97 -12.18 -9.61
C GLY A 119 -9.32 -12.83 -8.39
N ASP A 120 -8.20 -13.54 -8.59
CA ASP A 120 -7.43 -14.13 -7.49
C ASP A 120 -6.95 -13.07 -6.48
N ARG A 121 -6.41 -11.94 -6.98
CA ARG A 121 -5.94 -10.82 -6.14
C ARG A 121 -7.05 -10.05 -5.44
N LEU A 122 -8.29 -10.16 -5.91
CA LEU A 122 -9.48 -9.59 -5.26
C LEU A 122 -10.14 -10.55 -4.27
N GLY A 123 -9.59 -11.76 -4.10
CA GLY A 123 -10.11 -12.80 -3.20
C GLY A 123 -11.12 -13.76 -3.84
N PHE A 124 -11.40 -13.64 -5.15
CA PHE A 124 -12.31 -14.55 -5.88
C PHE A 124 -11.58 -15.83 -6.32
N LYS A 125 -10.87 -16.46 -5.38
CA LYS A 125 -10.13 -17.70 -5.64
C LYS A 125 -11.09 -18.79 -6.07
N ARG A 126 -10.74 -19.50 -7.15
CA ARG A 126 -11.54 -20.60 -7.74
C ARG A 126 -12.88 -20.17 -8.37
N ILE A 127 -13.16 -18.87 -8.46
CA ILE A 127 -14.30 -18.35 -9.21
C ILE A 127 -13.80 -17.77 -10.53
N LYS A 128 -14.31 -18.28 -11.64
CA LYS A 128 -13.97 -17.77 -12.96
C LYS A 128 -14.80 -16.53 -13.27
N LEU A 129 -14.28 -15.35 -12.95
CA LEU A 129 -14.92 -14.08 -13.28
C LEU A 129 -14.98 -13.87 -14.80
N GLN A 130 -16.07 -13.29 -15.27
CA GLN A 130 -16.22 -12.86 -16.65
C GLN A 130 -15.57 -11.49 -16.81
N CYS A 131 -14.66 -11.36 -17.76
CA CYS A 131 -13.96 -10.11 -18.07
C CYS A 131 -14.45 -9.58 -19.42
N GLU A 132 -15.22 -8.50 -19.38
CA GLU A 132 -15.90 -7.96 -20.56
C GLU A 132 -15.53 -6.50 -20.78
N LEU A 133 -15.27 -6.12 -22.02
CA LEU A 133 -15.07 -4.71 -22.37
C LEU A 133 -16.41 -3.98 -22.15
N LYS A 134 -16.35 -2.82 -21.49
CA LYS A 134 -17.51 -1.95 -21.23
C LYS A 134 -17.47 -0.68 -22.05
N GLU A 135 -16.32 -0.03 -22.10
CA GLU A 135 -16.17 1.27 -22.77
C GLU A 135 -14.74 1.49 -23.26
N LEU A 136 -14.62 2.30 -24.31
CA LEU A 136 -13.37 2.98 -24.69
C LEU A 136 -13.53 4.46 -24.38
N LEU A 137 -12.62 5.00 -23.59
CA LEU A 137 -12.60 6.39 -23.14
C LEU A 137 -11.35 7.09 -23.68
N VAL A 138 -11.53 8.34 -24.09
CA VAL A 138 -10.45 9.25 -24.46
C VAL A 138 -10.50 10.45 -23.54
N PHE A 139 -9.39 10.74 -22.87
CA PHE A 139 -9.23 11.93 -22.04
C PHE A 139 -8.16 12.83 -22.64
N GLY A 140 -8.52 14.08 -22.94
CA GLY A 140 -7.62 15.09 -23.49
C GLY A 140 -7.16 16.09 -22.44
N PRO A 141 -6.36 17.10 -22.85
CA PRO A 141 -5.80 18.08 -21.92
C PRO A 141 -6.88 18.86 -21.17
N GLY A 142 -6.68 19.09 -19.87
CA GLY A 142 -7.61 19.75 -18.97
C GLY A 142 -8.70 18.85 -18.38
N GLU A 143 -8.81 17.60 -18.85
CA GLU A 143 -9.79 16.68 -18.30
C GLU A 143 -9.41 16.19 -16.91
N LYS A 144 -10.36 16.26 -15.98
CA LYS A 144 -10.28 15.69 -14.64
C LYS A 144 -11.67 15.27 -14.19
N THR A 145 -11.75 14.34 -13.25
CA THR A 145 -13.02 13.97 -12.63
C THR A 145 -12.88 14.07 -11.12
N ASP A 146 -13.80 14.81 -10.49
CA ASP A 146 -13.89 14.86 -9.04
C ASP A 146 -14.23 13.47 -8.46
N ARG A 147 -14.03 13.32 -7.14
CA ARG A 147 -14.38 12.09 -6.42
C ARG A 147 -15.86 11.75 -6.64
N HIS A 148 -16.10 10.66 -7.34
CA HIS A 148 -17.42 10.13 -7.62
C HIS A 148 -17.43 8.61 -7.45
N GLN A 149 -18.61 8.02 -7.46
CA GLN A 149 -18.80 6.58 -7.43
C GLN A 149 -19.75 6.22 -8.56
N GLU A 150 -19.38 5.25 -9.38
CA GLU A 150 -20.24 4.74 -10.45
C GLU A 150 -21.36 3.88 -9.84
N ASN A 151 -22.50 3.83 -10.53
CA ASN A 151 -23.58 2.93 -10.12
C ASN A 151 -23.11 1.49 -10.27
N ASN A 152 -23.20 0.73 -9.18
CA ASN A 152 -22.81 -0.67 -9.17
C ASN A 152 -23.80 -1.50 -9.99
N GLU A 153 -23.34 -2.10 -11.09
CA GLU A 153 -24.13 -3.02 -11.90
C GLU A 153 -24.26 -4.40 -11.21
N ASP A 154 -25.38 -5.08 -11.44
CA ASP A 154 -25.62 -6.39 -10.84
C ASP A 154 -24.55 -7.42 -11.28
N GLY A 155 -24.02 -8.15 -10.30
CA GLY A 155 -22.94 -9.12 -10.49
C GLY A 155 -21.54 -8.53 -10.78
N VAL A 156 -21.38 -7.23 -11.09
CA VAL A 156 -20.06 -6.62 -11.30
C VAL A 156 -19.37 -6.46 -9.94
N VAL A 157 -18.13 -6.93 -9.84
CA VAL A 157 -17.32 -6.90 -8.60
C VAL A 157 -16.19 -5.89 -8.67
N ALA A 158 -15.62 -5.67 -9.87
CA ALA A 158 -14.51 -4.74 -10.06
C ALA A 158 -14.45 -4.23 -11.50
N THR A 159 -13.73 -3.12 -11.66
CA THR A 159 -13.38 -2.55 -12.96
C THR A 159 -11.87 -2.66 -13.15
N ILE A 160 -11.45 -3.07 -14.35
CA ILE A 160 -10.07 -2.99 -14.82
C ILE A 160 -10.00 -1.85 -15.85
N ALA A 161 -9.37 -0.75 -15.49
CA ALA A 161 -9.05 0.34 -16.41
C ALA A 161 -7.68 0.06 -17.04
N VAL A 162 -7.65 -0.19 -18.35
CA VAL A 162 -6.43 -0.48 -19.12
C VAL A 162 -6.09 0.71 -20.00
N GLN A 163 -4.98 1.36 -19.72
CA GLN A 163 -4.40 2.37 -20.59
C GLN A 163 -3.69 1.70 -21.77
N LEU A 164 -4.19 1.97 -22.98
CA LEU A 164 -3.49 1.63 -24.20
C LEU A 164 -2.28 2.56 -24.38
N PRO A 165 -1.21 2.11 -25.08
CA PRO A 165 -0.07 2.96 -25.36
C PRO A 165 -0.53 4.29 -25.96
N SER A 166 -0.16 5.39 -25.30
CA SER A 166 -0.59 6.73 -25.68
C SER A 166 0.32 7.80 -25.08
N GLU A 167 0.64 8.81 -25.86
CA GLU A 167 1.44 9.96 -25.42
C GLU A 167 0.55 10.88 -24.59
N HIS A 168 0.81 10.92 -23.27
CA HIS A 168 0.10 11.78 -22.32
C HIS A 168 0.95 12.08 -21.08
N SER A 169 0.53 13.07 -20.29
CA SER A 169 1.05 13.38 -18.96
C SER A 169 -0.10 13.74 -18.00
N GLY A 170 0.07 13.45 -16.71
CA GLY A 170 -1.01 13.51 -15.73
C GLY A 170 -2.10 12.45 -16.00
N GLY A 171 -3.30 12.67 -15.51
CA GLY A 171 -4.42 11.73 -15.71
C GLY A 171 -4.33 10.48 -14.83
N GLU A 172 -3.66 10.56 -13.69
CA GLU A 172 -3.61 9.49 -12.69
C GLU A 172 -5.02 9.13 -12.20
N LEU A 173 -5.28 7.84 -12.04
CA LEU A 173 -6.51 7.38 -11.38
C LEU A 173 -6.28 7.35 -9.87
N VAL A 174 -7.15 8.02 -9.12
CA VAL A 174 -7.14 8.01 -7.66
C VAL A 174 -8.35 7.23 -7.16
N VAL A 175 -8.12 6.13 -6.45
CA VAL A 175 -9.18 5.29 -5.87
C VAL A 175 -9.19 5.51 -4.37
N TYR A 176 -10.36 5.79 -3.80
CA TYR A 176 -10.53 6.12 -2.39
C TYR A 176 -11.10 4.94 -1.62
N ARG A 177 -10.57 4.70 -0.43
CA ARG A 177 -11.16 3.77 0.55
C ARG A 177 -11.33 4.45 1.89
N GLY A 178 -12.49 4.22 2.52
CA GLY A 178 -12.79 4.82 3.81
C GLY A 178 -12.74 6.34 3.76
N ARG A 179 -12.18 6.94 4.80
CA ARG A 179 -12.13 8.41 4.97
C ARG A 179 -11.17 9.06 3.97
N GLU A 180 -9.88 8.78 4.12
CA GLU A 180 -8.82 9.51 3.41
C GLU A 180 -7.86 8.63 2.61
N LEU A 181 -7.95 7.30 2.70
CA LEU A 181 -6.98 6.43 2.04
C LEU A 181 -7.13 6.52 0.52
N GLN A 182 -6.02 6.84 -0.16
CA GLN A 182 -5.95 7.05 -1.60
C GLN A 182 -4.95 6.08 -2.22
N PHE A 183 -5.38 5.38 -3.26
CA PHE A 183 -4.54 4.57 -4.13
C PHE A 183 -4.40 5.31 -5.46
N ARG A 184 -3.20 5.84 -5.73
CA ARG A 184 -2.89 6.53 -6.98
C ARG A 184 -2.25 5.57 -7.96
N HIS A 185 -2.79 5.51 -9.17
CA HIS A 185 -2.29 4.65 -10.24
C HIS A 185 -1.79 5.51 -11.41
N ASP A 186 -0.47 5.57 -11.55
CA ASP A 186 0.19 6.14 -12.73
C ASP A 186 0.09 5.15 -13.89
N PHE A 187 -0.34 5.66 -15.04
CA PHE A 187 -0.43 4.92 -16.29
C PHE A 187 0.87 5.08 -17.11
N GLY A 188 2.01 4.85 -16.46
CA GLY A 188 3.31 4.78 -17.09
C GLY A 188 3.95 6.13 -17.45
N THR A 189 3.43 7.26 -16.96
CA THR A 189 4.00 8.57 -17.24
C THR A 189 5.33 8.76 -16.50
N ALA A 190 5.42 8.33 -15.24
CA ALA A 190 6.61 8.52 -14.41
C ALA A 190 7.86 7.82 -14.94
N LYS A 191 7.68 6.76 -15.75
CA LYS A 191 8.77 5.96 -16.34
C LYS A 191 8.91 6.15 -17.85
N ASN A 192 8.24 7.16 -18.44
CA ASN A 192 8.19 7.37 -19.89
C ASN A 192 7.74 6.12 -20.69
N ALA A 193 6.91 5.28 -20.07
CA ALA A 193 6.42 4.03 -20.64
C ALA A 193 5.01 4.16 -21.24
N ALA A 194 4.28 5.23 -20.90
CA ALA A 194 2.91 5.51 -21.32
C ALA A 194 2.71 5.36 -22.85
N ALA A 195 3.64 5.85 -23.66
CA ALA A 195 3.53 5.82 -25.12
C ALA A 195 3.75 4.44 -25.75
N PHE A 196 4.31 3.49 -25.01
CA PHE A 196 4.84 2.25 -25.59
C PHE A 196 4.27 0.98 -24.97
N LEU A 197 3.77 1.05 -23.74
CA LEU A 197 3.40 -0.12 -22.96
C LEU A 197 2.03 0.05 -22.28
N PRO A 198 1.21 -1.00 -22.26
CA PRO A 198 -0.07 -0.96 -21.59
C PRO A 198 0.13 -0.98 -20.07
N HIS A 199 -0.63 -0.12 -19.39
CA HIS A 199 -0.76 -0.09 -17.94
C HIS A 199 -2.20 -0.38 -17.56
N TYR A 200 -2.42 -0.90 -16.36
CA TYR A 200 -3.76 -1.11 -15.85
C TYR A 200 -3.89 -0.67 -14.41
N ALA A 201 -5.12 -0.37 -14.00
CA ALA A 201 -5.51 -0.19 -12.62
C ALA A 201 -6.81 -0.95 -12.39
N VAL A 202 -6.97 -1.49 -11.19
CA VAL A 202 -8.13 -2.24 -10.74
C VAL A 202 -8.72 -1.58 -9.52
N TYR A 203 -10.04 -1.51 -9.45
CA TYR A 203 -10.78 -1.05 -8.29
C TYR A 203 -12.12 -1.76 -8.20
N PHE A 204 -12.65 -1.90 -6.99
CA PHE A 204 -13.98 -2.46 -6.77
C PHE A 204 -15.07 -1.62 -7.45
N ALA A 205 -16.15 -2.26 -7.88
CA ALA A 205 -17.21 -1.61 -8.66
C ALA A 205 -17.90 -0.45 -7.92
N ASP A 206 -17.90 -0.51 -6.59
CA ASP A 206 -18.44 0.49 -5.68
C ASP A 206 -17.37 1.42 -5.09
N ALA A 207 -16.12 1.33 -5.54
CA ALA A 207 -15.05 2.17 -5.03
C ALA A 207 -15.22 3.62 -5.53
N PRO A 208 -15.29 4.62 -4.62
CA PRO A 208 -15.20 6.01 -5.03
C PRO A 208 -13.85 6.26 -5.68
N HIS A 209 -13.82 7.00 -6.79
CA HIS A 209 -12.61 7.30 -7.53
C HIS A 209 -12.68 8.68 -8.19
N ALA A 210 -11.51 9.18 -8.55
CA ALA A 210 -11.28 10.44 -9.22
C ALA A 210 -10.18 10.27 -10.27
N ARG A 211 -10.03 11.27 -11.13
CA ARG A 211 -8.95 11.35 -12.10
C ARG A 211 -8.30 12.71 -11.96
N GLU A 212 -6.98 12.71 -11.74
CA GLU A 212 -6.18 13.93 -11.76
C GLU A 212 -6.14 14.52 -13.17
N GLU A 213 -5.76 15.79 -13.30
CA GLU A 213 -5.82 16.49 -14.58
C GLU A 213 -4.86 15.87 -15.61
N VAL A 214 -5.38 15.59 -16.82
CA VAL A 214 -4.53 15.30 -17.98
C VAL A 214 -3.89 16.61 -18.42
N THR A 215 -2.59 16.75 -18.22
CA THR A 215 -1.87 18.01 -18.48
C THR A 215 -1.41 18.15 -19.92
N SER A 216 -1.16 17.03 -20.61
CA SER A 216 -0.79 17.03 -22.03
C SER A 216 -1.15 15.72 -22.71
N GLY A 217 -1.27 15.76 -24.04
CA GLY A 217 -1.55 14.59 -24.86
C GLY A 217 -2.97 14.04 -24.68
N TYR A 218 -3.16 12.77 -25.01
CA TYR A 218 -4.46 12.10 -24.91
C TYR A 218 -4.29 10.72 -24.28
N GLN A 219 -5.08 10.42 -23.27
CA GLN A 219 -5.08 9.13 -22.59
C GLN A 219 -6.19 8.25 -23.16
N LEU A 220 -5.83 7.05 -23.61
CA LEU A 220 -6.76 6.09 -24.21
C LEU A 220 -6.98 4.93 -23.24
N ILE A 221 -8.16 4.87 -22.63
CA ILE A 221 -8.49 3.89 -21.59
C ILE A 221 -9.59 2.94 -22.07
N LEU A 222 -9.33 1.64 -21.98
CA LEU A 222 -10.37 0.60 -22.06
C LEU A 222 -10.84 0.26 -20.65
N LYS A 223 -12.13 0.39 -20.36
CA LYS A 223 -12.73 -0.11 -19.12
C LYS A 223 -13.27 -1.51 -19.35
N TYR A 224 -12.81 -2.47 -18.55
CA TYR A 224 -13.38 -3.81 -18.49
C TYR A 224 -14.09 -4.04 -17.16
N SER A 225 -15.26 -4.66 -17.17
CA SER A 225 -15.92 -5.16 -15.96
C SER A 225 -15.45 -6.57 -15.66
N LEU A 226 -15.24 -6.86 -14.38
CA LEU A 226 -15.17 -8.20 -13.83
C LEU A 226 -16.50 -8.54 -13.16
N THR A 227 -17.15 -9.59 -13.65
CA THR A 227 -18.51 -9.95 -13.26
C THR A 227 -18.54 -11.39 -12.76
N LEU A 228 -19.33 -11.64 -11.73
CA LEU A 228 -19.65 -12.99 -11.26
C LEU A 228 -20.44 -13.76 -12.34
N PRO A 229 -20.16 -15.07 -12.53
CA PRO A 229 -21.01 -15.94 -13.32
C PRO A 229 -22.48 -15.84 -12.91
N SER A 230 -23.39 -15.86 -13.88
CA SER A 230 -24.83 -15.70 -13.68
C SER A 230 -25.41 -16.67 -12.63
N GLU A 231 -24.84 -17.86 -12.54
CA GLU A 231 -25.22 -18.92 -11.60
C GLU A 231 -24.93 -18.56 -10.14
N ILE A 232 -24.03 -17.62 -9.88
CA ILE A 232 -23.62 -17.20 -8.54
C ILE A 232 -23.74 -15.69 -8.32
N LYS A 233 -24.43 -14.95 -9.19
CA LYS A 233 -24.66 -13.51 -9.02
C LYS A 233 -25.37 -13.17 -7.70
N HIS A 234 -26.28 -14.02 -7.27
CA HIS A 234 -26.97 -13.91 -5.97
C HIS A 234 -26.04 -14.10 -4.77
N LEU A 235 -24.84 -14.68 -4.97
CA LEU A 235 -23.79 -14.80 -3.97
C LEU A 235 -22.89 -13.55 -3.90
N LYS A 236 -23.22 -12.45 -4.60
CA LYS A 236 -22.54 -11.15 -4.45
C LYS A 236 -22.48 -10.71 -2.97
N GLU A 237 -23.52 -11.07 -2.21
CA GLU A 237 -23.61 -10.88 -0.75
C GLU A 237 -23.11 -12.08 0.06
N ALA A 238 -22.99 -13.28 -0.54
CA ALA A 238 -22.41 -14.46 0.10
C ALA A 238 -20.88 -14.46 0.02
N LYS A 239 -20.26 -13.28 0.10
CA LYS A 239 -19.00 -13.14 0.82
C LYS A 239 -19.30 -13.47 2.28
N GLY A 240 -19.21 -14.76 2.59
CA GLY A 240 -19.34 -15.30 3.94
C GLY A 240 -18.22 -14.84 4.89
N ASP A 241 -17.17 -14.19 4.38
CA ASP A 241 -16.16 -13.53 5.19
C ASP A 241 -16.13 -12.05 4.83
N LYS A 242 -16.26 -11.19 5.85
CA LYS A 242 -15.99 -9.75 5.73
C LYS A 242 -14.58 -9.59 5.13
N PRO A 243 -14.34 -8.60 4.23
CA PRO A 243 -12.97 -8.29 3.80
C PRO A 243 -12.04 -8.21 5.01
N LEU A 244 -10.82 -8.75 4.90
CA LEU A 244 -9.89 -8.78 6.02
C LEU A 244 -9.70 -7.41 6.69
N SER A 245 -9.70 -6.32 5.90
CA SER A 245 -9.62 -4.96 6.42
C SER A 245 -10.83 -4.54 7.27
N GLU A 246 -12.03 -5.08 7.02
CA GLU A 246 -13.20 -4.86 7.88
C GLU A 246 -13.11 -5.68 9.16
N GLU A 247 -12.69 -6.95 9.10
CA GLU A 247 -12.43 -7.76 10.30
C GLU A 247 -11.36 -7.11 11.18
N LEU A 248 -10.26 -6.66 10.58
CA LEU A 248 -9.21 -5.90 11.26
C LEU A 248 -9.77 -4.59 11.83
N ALA A 249 -10.58 -3.84 11.08
CA ALA A 249 -11.15 -2.58 11.57
C ALA A 249 -12.02 -2.79 12.83
N GLU A 250 -12.79 -3.88 12.90
CA GLU A 250 -13.56 -4.21 14.11
C GLU A 250 -12.68 -4.50 15.32
N VAL A 251 -11.50 -5.10 15.13
CA VAL A 251 -10.53 -5.34 16.21
C VAL A 251 -9.79 -4.04 16.56
N LEU A 252 -9.40 -3.22 15.57
CA LEU A 252 -8.73 -1.94 15.81
C LEU A 252 -9.61 -0.97 16.61
N LYS A 253 -10.94 -0.97 16.40
CA LYS A 253 -11.90 -0.16 17.20
C LYS A 253 -11.88 -0.50 18.69
N GLN A 254 -11.52 -1.73 19.04
CA GLN A 254 -11.49 -2.23 20.42
C GLN A 254 -10.17 -1.92 21.13
N ILE A 255 -9.19 -1.34 20.44
CA ILE A 255 -7.97 -0.86 21.09
C ILE A 255 -8.37 0.34 21.95
N GLU A 256 -8.23 0.18 23.26
CA GLU A 256 -8.41 1.27 24.21
C GLU A 256 -7.11 2.09 24.30
N PRO A 257 -7.20 3.40 24.60
CA PRO A 257 -6.00 4.26 24.74
C PRO A 257 -5.00 3.74 25.79
N GLU A 258 -5.51 2.96 26.76
CA GLU A 258 -4.80 2.35 27.87
C GLU A 258 -4.08 1.03 27.46
N ASP A 259 -4.48 0.41 26.35
CA ASP A 259 -3.95 -0.87 25.84
C ASP A 259 -2.83 -0.68 24.79
N GLU A 260 -2.17 0.49 24.85
CA GLU A 260 -0.81 0.82 24.39
C GLU A 260 -0.20 0.00 23.24
N CYS A 261 -0.51 0.42 22.01
CA CYS A 261 0.20 0.09 20.76
C CYS A 261 0.39 -1.41 20.43
N PHE A 262 0.71 -1.71 19.18
CA PHE A 262 1.12 -3.06 18.79
C PHE A 262 2.32 -2.97 17.85
N ALA A 263 3.14 -4.02 17.86
CA ALA A 263 4.27 -4.16 16.96
C ALA A 263 4.02 -5.28 15.95
N LEU A 264 4.21 -4.98 14.66
CA LEU A 264 4.28 -5.98 13.62
C LEU A 264 5.76 -6.22 13.29
N LEU A 265 6.28 -7.39 13.66
CA LEU A 265 7.61 -7.79 13.24
C LEU A 265 7.61 -8.06 11.74
N LEU A 266 8.47 -7.35 11.01
CA LEU A 266 8.65 -7.56 9.58
C LEU A 266 9.47 -8.83 9.35
N GLU A 267 9.04 -9.67 8.42
CA GLU A 267 9.74 -10.92 8.06
C GLU A 267 10.96 -10.65 7.16
N GLY A 268 10.87 -9.62 6.34
CA GLY A 268 11.93 -9.22 5.42
C GLY A 268 13.10 -8.54 6.11
N GLN A 269 14.28 -8.67 5.50
CA GLN A 269 15.46 -7.87 5.85
C GLN A 269 15.49 -6.62 4.98
N TYR A 270 15.41 -5.46 5.62
CA TYR A 270 15.39 -4.16 4.95
C TYR A 270 16.64 -3.36 5.29
N LYS A 271 17.25 -2.75 4.28
CA LYS A 271 18.36 -1.82 4.52
C LYS A 271 17.80 -0.50 5.01
N GLU A 272 18.52 0.12 5.95
CA GLU A 272 18.18 1.46 6.44
C GLU A 272 18.03 2.47 5.28
N GLU A 273 18.93 2.39 4.29
CA GLU A 273 18.89 3.28 3.11
C GLU A 273 17.59 3.16 2.32
N ASP A 274 17.08 1.95 2.13
CA ASP A 274 15.83 1.71 1.41
C ASP A 274 14.65 2.27 2.20
N VAL A 275 14.62 2.03 3.51
CA VAL A 275 13.58 2.59 4.40
C VAL A 275 13.63 4.12 4.43
N ARG A 276 14.82 4.72 4.43
CA ARG A 276 14.95 6.20 4.44
C ARG A 276 14.55 6.86 3.13
N THR A 277 14.70 6.15 2.02
CA THR A 277 14.43 6.68 0.67
C THR A 277 13.00 6.38 0.19
N GLN A 278 12.45 5.23 0.57
CA GLN A 278 11.16 4.72 0.08
C GLN A 278 10.14 4.51 1.21
N GLY A 279 10.54 4.59 2.48
CA GLY A 279 9.64 4.35 3.60
C GLY A 279 9.02 2.95 3.55
N THR A 280 7.70 2.89 3.67
CA THR A 280 6.92 1.65 3.57
C THR A 280 6.86 1.07 2.16
N ASP A 281 7.24 1.82 1.11
CA ASP A 281 7.36 1.25 -0.23
C ASP A 281 8.52 0.29 -0.39
N ALA A 282 9.53 0.38 0.49
CA ALA A 282 10.61 -0.60 0.57
C ALA A 282 10.13 -1.99 1.03
N LEU A 283 8.98 -2.07 1.71
CA LEU A 283 8.41 -3.34 2.17
C LEU A 283 8.09 -4.24 0.98
N SER A 284 8.41 -5.52 1.12
CA SER A 284 8.23 -6.50 0.04
C SER A 284 7.34 -7.65 0.49
N LYS A 285 6.70 -8.31 -0.49
CA LYS A 285 5.92 -9.54 -0.27
C LYS A 285 4.93 -9.40 0.88
N MET A 286 5.04 -10.27 1.89
CA MET A 286 4.14 -10.39 3.02
C MET A 286 4.04 -9.11 3.85
N ASP A 287 5.17 -8.46 4.11
CA ASP A 287 5.21 -7.26 4.95
C ASP A 287 4.41 -6.12 4.29
N LYS A 288 4.52 -5.98 2.97
CA LYS A 288 3.73 -5.00 2.21
C LYS A 288 2.24 -5.33 2.25
N THR A 289 1.88 -6.61 2.13
CA THR A 289 0.48 -7.06 2.19
C THR A 289 -0.14 -6.81 3.57
N ARG A 290 0.54 -7.22 4.65
CA ARG A 290 0.08 -7.03 6.03
C ARG A 290 -0.04 -5.55 6.39
N TYR A 291 0.96 -4.75 6.05
CA TYR A 291 0.93 -3.30 6.27
C TYR A 291 -0.23 -2.64 5.52
N ARG A 292 -0.48 -3.01 4.27
CA ARG A 292 -1.63 -2.51 3.50
C ARG A 292 -2.96 -2.89 4.14
N ALA A 293 -3.12 -4.12 4.61
CA ALA A 293 -4.34 -4.56 5.29
C ALA A 293 -4.61 -3.71 6.55
N LEU A 294 -3.58 -3.41 7.34
CA LEU A 294 -3.66 -2.50 8.49
C LEU A 294 -4.02 -1.08 8.08
N LEU A 295 -3.40 -0.55 7.02
CA LEU A 295 -3.68 0.80 6.52
C LEU A 295 -5.12 0.93 6.03
N GLU A 296 -5.61 -0.07 5.29
CA GLU A 296 -7.00 -0.17 4.87
C GLU A 296 -7.94 -0.22 6.07
N ALA A 297 -7.68 -1.09 7.05
CA ALA A 297 -8.49 -1.21 8.26
C ALA A 297 -8.55 0.12 9.04
N ASN A 298 -7.40 0.77 9.23
CA ASN A 298 -7.28 2.06 9.91
C ASN A 298 -8.05 3.18 9.17
N SER A 299 -8.25 3.08 7.85
CA SER A 299 -9.07 4.03 7.11
C SER A 299 -10.58 3.93 7.42
N LEU A 300 -11.03 2.80 7.99
CA LEU A 300 -12.43 2.44 8.22
C LEU A 300 -12.90 2.67 9.69
N ILE A 301 -12.00 2.96 10.63
CA ILE A 301 -12.36 3.19 12.04
C ILE A 301 -12.77 4.66 12.31
N PRO A 302 -13.25 5.04 13.51
CA PRO A 302 -13.54 6.44 13.87
C PRO A 302 -12.28 7.35 13.94
N GLU A 303 -12.43 8.68 13.86
CA GLU A 303 -11.29 9.64 13.75
C GLU A 303 -10.47 9.74 15.02
N ASP A 304 -11.16 9.69 16.15
CA ASP A 304 -10.62 9.62 17.50
C ASP A 304 -9.88 8.30 17.81
N LYS A 305 -10.08 7.25 16.99
CA LYS A 305 -9.47 5.92 17.15
C LYS A 305 -8.38 5.63 16.10
N VAL A 306 -8.07 6.58 15.20
CA VAL A 306 -7.05 6.40 14.15
C VAL A 306 -5.68 6.10 14.75
N LEU A 307 -5.06 5.03 14.28
CA LEU A 307 -3.70 4.70 14.65
C LEU A 307 -2.68 5.42 13.76
N VAL A 308 -1.54 5.78 14.35
CA VAL A 308 -0.38 6.30 13.63
C VAL A 308 0.65 5.19 13.51
N PHE A 309 1.06 4.88 12.28
CA PHE A 309 2.06 3.87 12.01
C PHE A 309 3.48 4.47 11.93
N HIS A 310 4.45 3.72 12.41
CA HIS A 310 5.88 4.05 12.35
C HIS A 310 6.69 2.81 11.96
N ILE A 311 7.89 3.01 11.41
CA ILE A 311 8.87 1.94 11.23
C ILE A 311 9.90 2.06 12.36
N ALA A 312 10.15 0.96 13.06
CA ALA A 312 11.13 0.88 14.13
C ALA A 312 12.27 -0.06 13.73
N GLN A 313 13.50 0.42 13.77
CA GLN A 313 14.70 -0.42 13.64
C GLN A 313 15.25 -0.67 15.04
N LEU A 314 15.20 -1.94 15.47
CA LEU A 314 15.78 -2.37 16.74
C LEU A 314 17.26 -2.68 16.54
N CYS A 315 18.13 -1.98 17.26
CA CYS A 315 19.56 -2.20 17.24
C CYS A 315 20.00 -2.81 18.58
N HIS A 316 20.63 -3.97 18.51
CA HIS A 316 21.25 -4.65 19.63
C HIS A 316 22.73 -4.87 19.32
N ALA A 317 23.61 -4.26 20.10
CA ALA A 317 25.06 -4.41 19.95
C ALA A 317 25.70 -4.80 21.28
N VAL A 318 26.41 -5.93 21.29
CA VAL A 318 27.15 -6.43 22.45
C VAL A 318 28.64 -6.39 22.12
N GLN A 319 29.42 -5.72 22.96
CA GLN A 319 30.88 -5.77 22.91
C GLN A 319 31.39 -6.75 23.95
N GLN A 320 32.18 -7.71 23.48
CA GLN A 320 32.75 -8.77 24.30
C GLN A 320 34.27 -8.62 24.36
N TYR A 321 34.84 -8.96 25.50
CA TYR A 321 36.28 -9.13 25.65
C TYR A 321 36.61 -10.55 26.06
N ASP A 322 37.76 -11.05 25.64
CA ASP A 322 38.26 -12.35 26.06
C ASP A 322 38.69 -12.26 27.52
N GLY A 323 38.00 -12.96 28.42
CA GLY A 323 38.30 -12.96 29.85
C GLY A 323 39.67 -13.53 30.22
N THR A 324 40.40 -14.10 29.26
CA THR A 324 41.81 -14.51 29.44
C THR A 324 42.81 -13.34 29.25
N LEU A 325 42.41 -12.24 28.62
CA LEU A 325 43.24 -11.03 28.48
C LEU A 325 43.58 -10.45 29.85
N GLY A 326 44.88 -10.38 30.16
CA GLY A 326 45.36 -9.81 31.41
C GLY A 326 45.31 -10.75 32.63
N ALA A 327 44.95 -12.04 32.44
CA ALA A 327 44.95 -13.04 33.52
C ALA A 327 46.29 -13.10 34.28
N HIS A 328 47.41 -13.00 33.56
CA HIS A 328 48.77 -12.96 34.12
C HIS A 328 49.09 -11.68 34.94
N LYS A 329 48.29 -10.61 34.80
CA LYS A 329 48.48 -9.33 35.51
C LYS A 329 47.55 -9.16 36.71
N ASN A 330 46.54 -10.03 36.86
CA ASN A 330 45.55 -9.93 37.92
C ASN A 330 45.66 -11.12 38.90
N PRO A 331 46.26 -10.95 40.09
CA PRO A 331 46.42 -12.03 41.07
C PRO A 331 45.08 -12.52 41.67
N LYS A 332 43.96 -11.83 41.41
CA LYS A 332 42.60 -12.27 41.79
C LYS A 332 41.86 -12.99 40.66
N TRP A 333 42.48 -13.15 39.50
CA TRP A 333 41.90 -13.88 38.38
C TRP A 333 41.72 -15.36 38.73
N LYS A 334 40.63 -15.96 38.25
CA LYS A 334 40.24 -17.36 38.49
C LYS A 334 39.86 -17.99 37.16
N ALA A 335 40.12 -19.29 36.99
CA ALA A 335 39.79 -20.04 35.77
C ALA A 335 38.32 -19.91 35.34
N LYS A 336 37.40 -19.68 36.29
CA LYS A 336 35.99 -19.43 36.01
C LYS A 336 35.72 -18.18 35.15
N TYR A 337 36.69 -17.29 34.95
CA TYR A 337 36.57 -16.09 34.12
C TYR A 337 37.10 -16.29 32.69
N ALA A 338 37.56 -17.50 32.33
CA ALA A 338 38.12 -17.83 31.01
C ALA A 338 37.02 -18.09 29.96
N PHE A 339 36.16 -17.09 29.75
CA PHE A 339 35.15 -17.07 28.70
C PHE A 339 34.98 -15.64 28.18
N TRP A 340 34.33 -15.46 27.02
CA TRP A 340 33.99 -14.15 26.48
C TRP A 340 33.03 -13.43 27.42
N GLN A 341 33.44 -12.28 27.93
CA GLN A 341 32.65 -11.49 28.86
C GLN A 341 32.14 -10.23 28.16
N ASP A 342 30.85 -9.95 28.33
CA ASP A 342 30.24 -8.71 27.88
C ASP A 342 30.79 -7.55 28.73
N TYR A 343 31.20 -6.46 28.11
CA TYR A 343 31.62 -5.25 28.83
C TYR A 343 30.89 -3.98 28.40
N ASP A 344 30.30 -3.97 27.20
CA ASP A 344 29.42 -2.89 26.76
C ASP A 344 28.23 -3.48 26.00
N ARG A 345 27.04 -2.91 26.24
CA ARG A 345 25.80 -3.29 25.58
C ARG A 345 25.07 -2.02 25.19
N LYS A 346 24.75 -1.90 23.91
CA LYS A 346 24.02 -0.78 23.34
C LYS A 346 22.75 -1.28 22.68
N ASP A 347 21.64 -0.98 23.33
CA ASP A 347 20.29 -1.25 22.84
C ASP A 347 19.62 0.09 22.56
N PHE A 348 19.17 0.30 21.33
CA PHE A 348 18.44 1.50 20.95
C PHE A 348 17.46 1.22 19.83
N VAL A 349 16.43 2.05 19.72
CA VAL A 349 15.47 2.01 18.62
C VAL A 349 15.63 3.27 17.80
N VAL A 350 15.72 3.09 16.49
CA VAL A 350 15.64 4.19 15.53
C VAL A 350 14.24 4.21 14.93
N TRP A 351 13.57 5.35 15.04
CA TRP A 351 12.20 5.53 14.55
C TRP A 351 12.18 6.30 13.24
N TYR A 352 11.38 5.80 12.30
CA TYR A 352 11.13 6.42 11.00
C TYR A 352 9.63 6.63 10.80
N SER A 353 9.27 7.70 10.09
CA SER A 353 7.91 7.84 9.54
C SER A 353 7.65 6.77 8.48
N VAL A 354 6.39 6.60 8.10
CA VAL A 354 6.00 5.71 6.98
C VAL A 354 6.57 6.14 5.63
N ASP A 355 7.02 7.39 5.51
CA ASP A 355 7.70 7.97 4.34
C ASP A 355 9.24 7.89 4.46
N GLY A 356 9.78 7.29 5.53
CA GLY A 356 11.23 7.12 5.71
C GLY A 356 11.93 8.28 6.44
N LYS A 357 11.20 9.28 6.93
CA LYS A 357 11.81 10.37 7.70
C LYS A 357 12.27 9.86 9.06
N LYS A 358 13.59 9.89 9.30
CA LYS A 358 14.17 9.57 10.62
C LYS A 358 13.77 10.62 11.66
N TYR A 359 13.18 10.17 12.77
CA TYR A 359 12.80 11.03 13.91
C TYR A 359 13.93 11.15 14.95
N GLY A 360 14.78 10.13 15.11
CA GLY A 360 15.92 10.14 16.02
C GLY A 360 16.22 8.76 16.61
N ASP A 361 17.27 8.67 17.42
CA ASP A 361 17.64 7.47 18.19
C ASP A 361 17.13 7.64 19.62
N ALA A 362 16.23 6.78 20.09
CA ALA A 362 15.78 6.77 21.48
C ALA A 362 16.52 5.66 22.25
N VAL A 363 17.21 6.03 23.34
CA VAL A 363 17.98 5.10 24.21
C VAL A 363 17.07 4.38 25.22
N ARG A 364 15.76 4.61 25.21
CA ARG A 364 14.82 3.92 26.10
C ARG A 364 13.68 3.32 25.31
N THR A 365 13.52 2.01 25.49
CA THR A 365 12.24 1.31 25.44
C THR A 365 11.14 2.17 26.04
N MET A 366 10.20 2.62 25.21
CA MET A 366 8.98 3.26 25.73
C MET A 366 8.17 2.19 26.47
N TYR A 367 8.21 2.23 27.79
CA TYR A 367 6.99 2.05 28.56
C TYR A 367 6.29 3.40 28.50
N VAL A 368 5.07 3.47 27.97
CA VAL A 368 4.08 4.55 28.12
C VAL A 368 4.51 6.03 28.01
N ASN A 369 3.65 6.83 27.37
CA ASN A 369 3.43 8.29 27.50
C ASN A 369 4.05 9.19 26.42
N ASP A 370 3.13 9.86 25.71
CA ASP A 370 3.23 11.13 24.98
C ASP A 370 4.45 11.38 24.07
N ILE A 371 4.14 11.51 22.77
CA ILE A 371 4.97 12.27 21.83
C ILE A 371 4.53 13.74 21.91
N ASP A 372 5.30 14.57 22.62
CA ASP A 372 5.20 16.01 22.43
C ASP A 372 5.72 16.37 21.03
N GLY A 373 4.82 16.85 20.17
CA GLY A 373 5.16 17.35 18.84
C GLY A 373 6.14 18.53 18.88
N PRO A 374 6.79 18.88 17.75
CA PRO A 374 7.82 19.91 17.72
C PRO A 374 7.27 21.26 18.20
N ALA A 375 7.84 21.78 19.29
CA ALA A 375 7.49 23.07 19.87
C ALA A 375 7.52 24.17 18.79
N ARG A 376 6.38 24.81 18.55
CA ARG A 376 6.32 26.07 17.80
C ARG A 376 7.30 27.03 18.46
N LYS A 377 8.32 27.47 17.70
CA LYS A 377 9.25 28.54 18.10
C LYS A 377 8.43 29.71 18.65
N LYS A 378 8.54 29.96 19.96
CA LYS A 378 8.07 31.20 20.55
C LYS A 378 8.79 32.35 19.85
N GLN A 379 8.05 33.15 19.08
CA GLN A 379 8.52 34.46 18.67
C GLN A 379 8.83 35.26 19.94
N VAL A 380 10.10 35.59 20.09
CA VAL A 380 10.58 36.57 21.06
C VAL A 380 9.98 37.92 20.66
N LEU A 381 8.91 38.32 21.34
CA LEU A 381 8.49 39.72 21.40
C LEU A 381 9.02 40.27 22.73
N GLN A 382 10.22 40.84 22.67
CA GLN A 382 10.64 41.84 23.64
C GLN A 382 9.66 43.01 23.55
N ARG A 383 8.82 43.18 24.56
CA ARG A 383 8.30 44.50 24.93
C ARG A 383 8.76 44.80 26.35
N SER A 384 9.78 45.64 26.37
CA SER A 384 10.25 46.48 27.45
C SER A 384 9.13 46.93 28.39
N ARG A 385 9.30 46.64 29.69
CA ARG A 385 8.71 47.42 30.78
C ARG A 385 9.84 48.16 31.50
N GLN A 386 9.77 49.48 31.45
CA GLN A 386 10.31 50.50 32.36
C GLN A 386 9.91 51.83 31.69
N HIS A 387 9.52 52.90 32.35
CA HIS A 387 9.08 53.24 33.70
C HIS A 387 8.43 54.65 33.53
N SER A 388 7.55 55.03 34.44
CA SER A 388 6.83 56.32 34.57
C SER A 388 5.57 56.52 33.74
#